data_AF-A0A5K0Z8Q7-F1
#
_entry.id   AF-A0A5K0Z8Q7-F1
#
_cell.length_a   1.000
_cell.length_b   1.000
_cell.length_c   1.000
_cell.angle_alpha   90.00
_cell.angle_beta   90.00
_cell.angle_gamma   90.00
#
_symmetry.space_group_name_H-M   'P 1'
#
loop_
_entity.id
_entity.type
_entity.pdbx_description
1 polymer ?
#
loop_
_entity_poly.entity_id
_entity_poly.type
_entity_poly.pdbx_seq_one_letter_code
_entity_poly.pdbx_strand_id
1 'polypeptide(L)' 'NKHNQVRRENKAAAGSVSSSSGSNPTSNVSADVQQLLMTVLSKLHLKQNEQGEWYVDSGEAAHVTGDT' A
#
# COMPACT_ATOMS: atom_id res chain seq x y z
N ASN A 1 2.66 -36.42 31.23
CA ASN A 1 3.48 -35.44 30.48
C ASN A 1 2.54 -34.63 29.61
N LYS A 2 2.55 -33.32 29.76
CA LYS A 2 1.41 -32.42 29.51
C LYS A 2 1.24 -32.14 28.00
N HIS A 3 -0.01 -32.22 27.57
CA HIS A 3 -0.57 -31.89 26.26
C HIS A 3 -0.15 -30.49 25.78
N ASN A 4 0.76 -30.40 24.80
CA ASN A 4 1.16 -29.16 24.13
C ASN A 4 0.39 -29.00 22.82
N GLN A 5 -0.91 -28.77 22.94
CA GLN A 5 -1.70 -28.21 21.86
C GLN A 5 -1.24 -26.76 21.69
N VAL A 6 -0.50 -26.49 20.61
CA VAL A 6 -0.11 -25.13 20.21
C VAL A 6 -1.38 -24.38 19.84
N ARG A 7 -2.00 -23.79 20.87
CA ARG A 7 -3.08 -22.83 20.74
C ARG A 7 -2.47 -21.63 20.03
N ARG A 8 -2.70 -21.52 18.72
CA ARG A 8 -2.44 -20.27 17.99
C ARG A 8 -3.44 -19.24 18.50
N GLU A 9 -3.04 -18.56 19.56
CA GLU A 9 -3.79 -17.46 20.14
C GLU A 9 -3.71 -16.27 19.19
N ASN A 10 -4.67 -16.15 18.27
CA ASN A 10 -5.09 -14.82 17.83
C ASN A 10 -5.85 -14.19 19.01
N LYS A 11 -5.10 -13.83 20.06
CA LYS A 11 -5.59 -12.98 21.12
C LYS A 11 -5.47 -11.58 20.53
N ALA A 12 -6.55 -11.11 19.92
CA ALA A 12 -6.78 -9.68 19.79
C ALA A 12 -6.65 -9.12 21.21
N ALA A 13 -5.45 -8.64 21.54
CA ALA A 13 -5.21 -7.91 22.75
C ALA A 13 -6.03 -6.64 22.58
N ALA A 14 -7.21 -6.60 23.19
CA ALA A 14 -7.88 -5.37 23.56
C ALA A 14 -7.07 -4.64 24.65
N GLY A 15 -5.75 -4.60 24.51
CA GLY A 15 -4.93 -3.56 25.09
C GLY A 15 -5.11 -2.39 24.15
N SER A 16 -5.73 -1.31 24.64
CA SER A 16 -5.67 -0.03 23.98
C SER A 16 -4.20 0.27 23.71
N VAL A 17 -3.74 -0.01 22.50
CA VAL A 17 -2.54 0.64 21.99
C VAL A 17 -2.99 2.09 21.94
N SER A 18 -2.56 2.87 22.92
CA SER A 18 -2.64 4.30 22.81
C SER A 18 -1.65 4.62 21.71
N SER A 19 -2.10 4.51 20.46
CA SER A 19 -1.48 5.20 19.35
C SER A 19 -1.67 6.66 19.69
N SER A 20 -0.74 7.19 20.49
CA SER A 20 -0.46 8.61 20.48
C SER A 20 -0.09 8.89 19.04
N SER A 21 -1.10 9.23 18.25
CA SER A 21 -0.93 9.94 17.00
C SER A 21 -0.43 11.30 17.44
N GLY A 22 0.84 11.35 17.82
CA GLY A 22 1.56 12.59 18.01
C GLY A 22 1.39 13.32 16.70
N SER A 23 0.51 14.31 16.71
CA SER A 23 0.26 15.20 15.60
C SER A 23 1.60 15.82 15.25
N ASN A 24 2.32 15.19 14.32
CA ASN A 24 3.50 15.78 13.72
C ASN A 24 3.07 17.12 13.14
N PRO A 25 3.88 18.17 13.34
CA PRO A 25 3.52 19.54 12.98
C PRO A 25 3.03 19.52 11.54
N THR A 26 1.78 19.97 11.39
CA THR A 26 0.99 20.02 10.17
C THR A 26 1.88 20.14 8.94
N SER A 27 2.09 19.03 8.21
CA SER A 27 2.50 19.17 6.83
C SER A 27 1.36 19.95 6.18
N ASN A 28 1.59 21.22 5.87
CA ASN A 28 0.65 22.15 5.22
C ASN A 28 0.38 21.74 3.76
N VAL A 29 0.37 20.45 3.50
CA VAL A 29 0.01 19.85 2.22
C VAL A 29 -1.49 20.03 2.10
N SER A 30 -1.90 20.83 1.12
CA SER A 30 -3.32 21.06 0.81
C SER A 30 -4.06 19.72 0.72
N ALA A 31 -5.31 19.69 1.20
CA ALA A 31 -6.18 18.54 1.07
C ALA A 31 -6.27 18.07 -0.40
N ASP A 32 -6.17 19.00 -1.35
CA ASP A 32 -6.16 18.70 -2.78
C ASP A 32 -4.90 17.95 -3.22
N VAL A 33 -3.74 18.30 -2.66
CA VAL A 33 -2.48 17.60 -2.95
C VAL A 33 -2.48 16.20 -2.33
N GLN A 34 -3.04 16.06 -1.13
CA GLN A 34 -3.18 14.74 -0.50
C GLN A 34 -4.14 13.85 -1.31
N GLN A 35 -5.27 14.39 -1.76
CA GLN A 35 -6.22 13.66 -2.61
C GLN A 35 -5.62 13.31 -3.96
N LEU A 36 -4.89 14.23 -4.59
CA LEU A 36 -4.18 13.98 -5.84
C LEU A 36 -3.16 12.86 -5.67
N LEU A 37 -2.35 12.89 -4.61
CA LEU A 37 -1.39 11.84 -4.30
C LEU A 37 -2.08 10.49 -4.14
N MET A 38 -3.13 10.41 -3.31
CA MET A 38 -3.89 9.18 -3.10
C MET A 38 -4.52 8.65 -4.39
N THR A 39 -5.03 9.56 -5.24
CA THR A 39 -5.64 9.21 -6.51
C THR A 39 -4.61 8.66 -7.50
N VAL A 40 -3.44 9.29 -7.61
CA VAL A 40 -2.36 8.83 -8.47
C VAL A 40 -1.83 7.48 -7.99
N LEU A 41 -1.61 7.31 -6.68
CA LEU A 41 -1.18 6.02 -6.10
C LEU A 41 -2.22 4.92 -6.31
N SER A 42 -3.52 5.22 -6.18
CA SER A 42 -4.59 4.25 -6.43
C SER A 42 -4.68 3.79 -7.88
N LYS A 43 -4.19 4.60 -8.83
CA LYS A 43 -4.16 4.28 -10.26
C LYS A 43 -2.82 3.69 -10.71
N LEU A 44 -1.85 3.56 -9.80
CA LEU A 44 -0.57 2.96 -10.10
C LEU A 44 -0.74 1.44 -10.23
N HIS A 45 -0.67 0.94 -11.45
CA HIS A 45 -0.64 -0.50 -11.70
C HIS A 45 0.78 -1.02 -11.49
N LEU A 46 0.92 -2.00 -10.59
CA LEU A 46 2.20 -2.68 -10.33
C LEU A 46 2.07 -4.16 -10.74
N LYS A 47 3.09 -4.67 -11.44
CA LYS A 47 3.19 -6.07 -11.85
C LYS A 47 4.38 -6.72 -11.16
N GLN A 48 4.14 -7.87 -10.51
CA GLN A 48 5.20 -8.69 -9.92
C GLN A 48 5.78 -9.63 -11.00
N ASN A 49 7.09 -9.71 -11.10
CA ASN A 49 7.75 -10.73 -11.94
C ASN A 49 7.86 -12.07 -11.20
N GLU A 50 8.36 -13.09 -11.91
CA GLU A 50 8.54 -14.44 -11.37
C GLU A 50 9.58 -14.50 -10.23
N GLN A 51 10.47 -13.50 -10.15
CA GLN A 51 11.49 -13.38 -9.11
C GLN A 51 10.98 -12.62 -7.87
N GLY A 52 9.77 -12.05 -7.92
CA GLY A 52 9.19 -11.29 -6.81
C GLY A 52 9.40 -9.77 -6.87
N GLU A 53 10.01 -9.26 -7.92
CA GLU A 53 10.26 -7.82 -8.11
C GLU A 53 9.02 -7.13 -8.70
N TRP A 54 8.73 -5.93 -8.18
CA TRP A 54 7.58 -5.13 -8.60
C TRP A 54 8.00 -4.06 -9.61
N TYR A 55 7.27 -3.99 -10.73
CA TYR A 55 7.46 -2.97 -11.76
C TYR A 55 6.17 -2.19 -11.97
N VAL A 56 6.31 -0.92 -12.35
CA VAL A 56 5.16 -0.12 -12.79
C VAL A 56 4.72 -0.63 -14.16
N ASP A 57 3.48 -1.10 -14.24
CA ASP A 57 2.83 -1.45 -15.50
C ASP A 57 2.43 -0.16 -16.21
N SER A 58 3.45 0.48 -16.81
CA SER A 58 3.30 1.59 -17.74
C SER A 58 2.83 0.96 -19.05
N GLY A 59 1.54 0.63 -19.15
CA GLY A 59 0.97 -0.07 -20.29
C GLY A 59 1.58 0.40 -21.61
N GLU A 60 1.99 -0.55 -22.44
CA GLU A 60 2.69 -0.29 -23.70
C GLU A 60 1.91 0.77 -24.49
N ALA A 61 2.52 1.94 -24.72
CA ALA A 61 1.96 2.91 -25.64
C ALA A 61 1.96 2.23 -27.01
N ALA A 62 0.81 1.69 -27.41
CA ALA A 62 0.58 1.22 -28.76
C ALA A 62 0.98 2.38 -29.67
N HIS A 63 2.13 2.24 -30.31
CA HIS A 63 2.60 3.18 -31.31
C HIS A 63 1.48 3.20 -32.36
N VAL A 64 0.81 4.34 -32.50
CA VAL A 64 0.01 4.60 -33.69
C VAL A 64 1.04 4.71 -34.81
N THR A 65 1.33 3.58 -35.46
CA THR A 65 1.93 3.58 -36.80
C THR A 65 0.90 4.29 -37.68
N GLY A 66 1.09 5.59 -37.87
CA GLY A 66 0.46 6.32 -38.95
C GLY A 66 1.12 5.82 -40.23
N ASP A 67 0.51 4.81 -40.85
CA ASP A 67 0.87 4.45 -42.22
C ASP A 67 0.62 5.67 -43.12
N THR A 68 1.68 5.97 -43.88
CA THR A 68 1.79 7.09 -44.83
C THR A 68 0.91 6.86 -46.06
#